data_AF-A0A2P8K701-F1
#
_entry.id   AF-A0A2P8K701-F1
#
_cell.length_a   1.000
_cell.length_b   1.000
_cell.length_c   1.000
_cell.angle_alpha   90.00
_cell.angle_beta   90.00
_cell.angle_gamma   90.00
#
_symmetry.space_group_name_H-M   'P 1'
#
loop_
_entity.id
_entity.type
_entity.pdbx_description
1 polymer ?
#
loop_
_entity_poly.entity_id
_entity_poly.type
_entity_poly.pdbx_seq_one_letter_code
_entity_poly.pdbx_strand_id
1 'polypeptide(L)' 'MKLIGMMDSPYVRRVAVSLALYGVEFESLPLSVFSGFDEFSRINPVVKAPTVVLDHGTQL' A
#
# COMPACT_ATOMS: atom_id res chain seq x y z
N MET A 1 8.36 -6.86 -0.98
CA MET A 1 7.69 -5.54 -1.00
C MET A 1 6.27 -5.65 -0.46
N LYS A 2 5.73 -4.61 0.19
CA LYS A 2 4.35 -4.57 0.71
C LYS A 2 3.56 -3.41 0.09
N LEU A 3 2.37 -3.70 -0.46
CA LEU A 3 1.42 -2.69 -0.92
C LEU A 3 0.31 -2.52 0.12
N ILE A 4 0.25 -1.35 0.74
CA ILE A 4 -0.69 -1.05 1.82
C ILE A 4 -1.83 -0.19 1.28
N GLY A 5 -3.05 -0.66 1.49
CA GLY A 5 -4.27 0.03 1.10
C GLY A 5 -5.37 -0.93 0.66
N MET A 6 -6.61 -0.45 0.71
CA MET A 6 -7.78 -1.22 0.30
C MET A 6 -7.88 -1.31 -1.24
N MET A 7 -8.19 -2.49 -1.77
CA MET A 7 -8.28 -2.75 -3.21
C MET A 7 -9.51 -2.08 -3.89
N ASP A 8 -10.44 -1.56 -3.09
CA ASP A 8 -11.56 -0.74 -3.54
C ASP A 8 -11.13 0.67 -3.97
N SER A 9 -9.94 1.13 -3.55
CA SER A 9 -9.34 2.37 -4.02
C SER A 9 -8.79 2.21 -5.43
N PRO A 10 -9.18 3.06 -6.40
CA PRO A 10 -8.64 3.00 -7.76
C PRO A 10 -7.13 3.28 -7.79
N TYR A 11 -6.61 4.03 -6.82
CA TYR A 11 -5.19 4.34 -6.71
C TYR A 11 -4.36 3.16 -6.17
N VAL A 12 -4.93 2.36 -5.26
CA VAL A 12 -4.28 1.12 -4.80
C VAL A 12 -4.32 0.08 -5.91
N ARG A 13 -5.50 -0.10 -6.53
CA ARG A 13 -5.69 -1.10 -7.58
C ARG A 13 -4.79 -0.87 -8.79
N ARG A 14 -4.59 0.39 -9.22
CA ARG A 14 -3.67 0.67 -10.33
C ARG A 14 -2.22 0.27 -10.01
N VAL A 15 -1.76 0.44 -8.77
CA VAL A 15 -0.41 0.05 -8.36
C VAL A 15 -0.29 -1.47 -8.31
N ALA A 16 -1.28 -2.16 -7.72
CA ALA A 16 -1.32 -3.62 -7.70
C ALA A 16 -1.25 -4.23 -9.12
N VAL A 17 -2.04 -3.69 -10.05
CA VAL A 17 -2.04 -4.11 -11.46
C VAL A 17 -0.68 -3.84 -12.11
N SER A 18 -0.07 -2.67 -11.90
CA SER A 18 1.25 -2.37 -12.45
C SER A 18 2.33 -3.32 -11.93
N LEU A 19 2.36 -3.60 -10.62
CA LEU A 19 3.32 -4.53 -10.03
C LEU A 19 3.15 -5.94 -10.60
N ALA A 20 1.91 -6.42 -10.71
CA ALA A 20 1.62 -7.71 -11.31
C ALA A 20 2.03 -7.79 -12.79
N LEU A 21 1.73 -6.75 -13.59
CA LEU A 21 2.12 -6.68 -15.00
C LEU A 21 3.63 -6.65 -15.21
N TYR A 22 4.37 -6.07 -14.27
CA TYR A 22 5.84 -6.04 -14.31
C TYR A 22 6.50 -7.25 -13.65
N GLY A 23 5.73 -8.23 -13.16
CA GLY A 23 6.28 -9.41 -12.49
C GLY A 23 7.00 -9.09 -11.19
N VAL A 24 6.68 -7.97 -10.55
CA VAL A 24 7.24 -7.59 -9.24
C VAL A 24 6.42 -8.29 -8.16
N GLU A 25 7.07 -9.12 -7.36
CA GLU A 25 6.41 -9.78 -6.22
C GLU A 25 6.10 -8.77 -5.11
N PHE A 26 4.85 -8.78 -4.63
CA PHE A 26 4.42 -7.94 -3.51
C PHE A 26 3.36 -8.64 -2.67
N GLU A 27 3.35 -8.31 -1.39
CA GLU A 27 2.28 -8.67 -0.46
C GLU A 27 1.22 -7.56 -0.48
N SER A 28 -0.05 -7.92 -0.72
CA SER A 28 -1.18 -6.99 -0.60
C SER A 28 -1.66 -6.96 0.85
N LEU A 29 -1.46 -5.83 1.51
CA LEU A 29 -1.90 -5.59 2.90
C LEU A 29 -3.10 -4.63 2.90
N PRO A 30 -4.35 -5.16 2.99
CA PRO A 30 -5.53 -4.33 3.02
C PRO A 30 -5.61 -3.57 4.34
N LEU A 31 -5.41 -2.25 4.28
CA LEU A 31 -5.54 -1.37 5.44
C LEU A 31 -6.27 -0.09 5.01
N SER A 32 -7.34 0.23 5.74
CA SER A 32 -8.15 1.42 5.48
C SER A 32 -7.52 2.65 6.10
N VAL A 33 -7.43 3.75 5.34
CA VAL A 33 -7.04 5.08 5.86
C VAL A 33 -8.10 5.69 6.78
N PHE A 34 -9.31 5.12 6.82
CA PHE A 34 -10.40 5.58 7.68
C PHE A 34 -10.51 4.73 8.94
N SER A 35 -10.91 3.47 8.81
CA SER A 35 -11.11 2.59 9.98
C SER A 35 -9.81 2.07 10.59
N GLY A 36 -8.72 2.05 9.82
CA GLY A 36 -7.39 1.65 10.27
C GLY A 36 -6.44 2.84 10.49
N PHE A 37 -6.95 4.06 10.68
CA PHE A 37 -6.16 5.30 10.74
C PHE A 37 -4.93 5.19 11.67
N ASP A 38 -5.13 4.72 12.90
CA ASP A 38 -4.04 4.62 13.89
C ASP A 38 -2.95 3.64 13.44
N GLU A 39 -3.33 2.52 12.83
CA GLU A 39 -2.37 1.56 12.27
C GLU A 39 -1.68 2.11 11.03
N PHE A 40 -2.42 2.78 10.15
CA PHE A 40 -1.89 3.35 8.92
C PHE A 40 -0.90 4.48 9.23
N SER A 41 -1.19 5.33 10.22
CA SER A 41 -0.32 6.46 10.61
C SER A 41 1.04 6.03 11.16
N ARG A 42 1.11 4.85 11.79
CA ARG A 42 2.39 4.23 12.21
C ARG A 42 3.25 3.80 11.03
N ILE A 43 2.64 3.55 9.88
CA ILE A 43 3.31 3.19 8.65
C ILE A 43 3.66 4.46 7.90
N ASN A 44 2.67 5.23 7.45
CA ASN A 44 2.83 6.49 6.74
C ASN A 44 2.11 7.62 7.51
N PRO A 45 2.84 8.57 8.14
CA PRO A 45 2.25 9.67 8.91
C PRO A 45 1.34 10.61 8.10
N VAL A 46 1.44 10.61 6.77
CA VAL A 46 0.56 11.38 5.87
C VAL A 46 -0.78 10.68 5.66
N VAL A 47 -0.89 9.40 6.05
CA VAL A 47 -2.11 8.58 5.99
C VAL A 47 -2.72 8.56 4.59
N LYS A 48 -1.93 8.14 3.60
CA LYS A 48 -2.36 8.03 2.20
C LYS A 48 -2.20 6.62 1.66
N ALA A 49 -3.24 6.15 0.99
CA ALA A 49 -3.20 4.93 0.19
C ALA A 49 -3.14 5.29 -1.31
N PRO A 50 -2.35 4.56 -2.12
CA PRO A 50 -1.45 3.48 -1.74
C PRO A 50 -0.22 3.99 -0.96
N THR A 51 0.33 3.15 -0.08
CA THR A 51 1.70 3.26 0.45
C THR A 51 2.43 1.98 0.11
N VAL A 52 3.64 2.08 -0.45
CA VAL A 52 4.48 0.91 -0.76
C VAL A 52 5.68 0.87 0.19
N VAL A 53 5.87 -0.25 0.90
CA VAL A 53 7.07 -0.48 1.72
C VAL A 53 8.01 -1.43 0.98
N LEU A 54 9.18 -0.92 0.62
CA LEU A 54 10.26 -1.68 -0.01
C LEU A 54 10.95 -2.59 1.01
N ASP A 55 11.70 -3.58 0.54
CA ASP A 55 12.32 -4.58 1.42
C ASP A 55 13.38 -3.98 2.36
N HIS A 56 13.98 -2.86 1.97
CA HIS A 56 14.90 -2.08 2.80
C HIS A 56 14.18 -1.03 3.68
N GLY A 57 12.86 -1.13 3.83
CA GLY A 57 12.06 -0.29 4.73
C GLY A 57 11.72 1.11 4.22
N THR A 58 12.23 1.51 3.05
CA THR A 58 11.83 2.78 2.42
C THR A 58 10.38 2.73 1.98
N GLN A 59 9.70 3.86 2.13
CA GLN A 59 8.29 4.02 1.79
C GLN A 59 8.14 4.92 0.58
N LEU A 60 7.21 4.58 -0.32
CA LEU A 60 6.81 5.36 -1.50
C LEU A 60 5.31 5.60 -1.51
#